data_AF-A0A957UEN4-F1
#
_entry.id   AF-A0A957UEN4-F1
#
_cell.length_a   1.000
_cell.length_b   1.000
_cell.length_c   1.000
_cell.angle_alpha   90.00
_cell.angle_beta   90.00
_cell.angle_gamma   90.00
#
_symmetry.space_group_name_H-M   'P 1'
#
loop_
_entity.id
_entity.type
_entity.pdbx_description
1 polymer ?
#
loop_
_entity_poly.entity_id
_entity_poly.type
_entity_poly.pdbx_seq_one_letter_code
_entity_poly.pdbx_strand_id
1 'polypeptide(L)'
;MTARTLSYQIPAELARTEAIAKAHPDRHAPLRKVAESLSRRGVAAAKVELVNLALVEFATALFDQDPDGIMPNVDADGRILIPAPWGRNGGPMWGLRRTGQRALNY
;
A
#
# COMPACT_ATOMS: atom_id res chain seq x y z
N MET A 1 61.36 -26.02 5.31
CA MET A 1 60.26 -26.45 6.20
C MET A 1 58.99 -26.54 5.38
N THR A 2 58.55 -27.74 5.02
CA THR A 2 57.36 -27.98 4.20
C THR A 2 56.15 -28.16 5.09
N ALA A 3 55.18 -27.25 4.99
CA ALA A 3 53.92 -27.32 5.72
C ALA A 3 53.09 -28.51 5.21
N ARG A 4 52.77 -29.45 6.12
CA ARG A 4 51.94 -30.61 5.82
C ARG A 4 50.48 -30.18 5.95
N THR A 5 49.80 -29.98 4.83
CA THR A 5 48.37 -29.65 4.80
C THR A 5 47.57 -30.90 5.19
N LEU A 6 46.95 -30.90 6.37
CA LEU A 6 46.00 -31.93 6.78
C LEU A 6 44.67 -31.66 6.08
N SER A 7 44.33 -32.49 5.09
CA SER A 7 43.02 -32.46 4.43
C SER A 7 41.96 -32.99 5.40
N TYR A 8 41.22 -32.09 6.04
CA TYR A 8 40.05 -32.45 6.83
C TYR A 8 38.91 -32.87 5.89
N GLN A 9 38.61 -34.17 5.83
CA GLN A 9 37.41 -34.66 5.16
C GLN A 9 36.26 -34.68 6.17
N ILE A 10 35.24 -33.87 5.90
CA ILE A 10 33.99 -33.87 6.67
C ILE A 10 33.36 -35.26 6.53
N PRO A 11 33.02 -35.94 7.63
CA PRO A 11 32.32 -37.22 7.59
C PRO A 11 31.07 -37.14 6.72
N ALA A 12 30.80 -38.16 5.90
CA ALA A 12 29.71 -38.16 4.93
C ALA A 12 28.33 -37.83 5.55
N GLU A 13 28.11 -38.23 6.80
CA GLU A 13 26.88 -37.93 7.56
C GLU A 13 26.73 -36.44 7.90
N LEU A 14 27.84 -35.75 8.22
CA LEU A 14 27.85 -34.30 8.46
C LEU A 14 27.61 -33.54 7.16
N ALA A 15 28.27 -33.95 6.07
CA ALA A 15 28.05 -33.36 4.74
C ALA A 15 26.59 -33.52 4.28
N ARG A 16 25.97 -34.69 4.56
CA ARG A 16 24.55 -34.94 4.27
C ARG A 16 23.63 -34.07 5.13
N THR A 17 23.93 -33.93 6.41
CA THR A 17 23.14 -33.11 7.34
C THR A 17 23.23 -31.63 7.00
N GLU A 18 24.42 -31.13 6.63
CA GLU A 18 24.64 -29.78 6.13
C GLU A 18 23.94 -29.55 4.78
N ALA A 19 23.95 -30.53 3.87
CA ALA A 19 23.22 -30.44 2.61
C ALA A 19 21.70 -30.34 2.83
N ILE A 20 21.15 -31.11 3.78
CA ILE A 20 19.73 -31.07 4.16
C ILE A 20 19.39 -29.74 4.85
N ALA A 21 20.25 -29.25 5.74
CA ALA A 21 20.09 -27.95 6.40
C ALA A 21 20.25 -26.78 5.42
N LYS A 22 21.10 -26.87 4.40
CA LYS A 22 21.22 -25.83 3.37
C LYS A 22 20.07 -25.87 2.37
N ALA A 23 19.49 -27.06 2.17
CA ALA A 23 18.38 -27.27 1.25
C ALA A 23 17.01 -26.77 1.76
N HIS A 24 16.91 -26.28 3.02
CA HIS A 24 15.69 -25.80 3.70
C HIS A 24 14.52 -25.61 2.73
N PRO A 25 13.73 -26.67 2.44
CA PRO A 25 12.58 -26.51 1.57
C PRO A 25 11.63 -25.63 2.37
N ASP A 26 11.26 -24.49 1.79
CA ASP A 26 10.43 -23.49 2.43
C ASP A 26 9.00 -24.06 2.50
N ARG A 27 8.77 -24.94 3.49
CA ARG A 27 7.57 -25.80 3.62
C ARG A 27 6.30 -24.96 3.71
N HIS A 28 6.45 -23.68 4.08
CA HIS A 28 5.37 -22.70 4.19
C HIS A 28 5.39 -21.66 3.08
N ALA A 29 6.27 -21.73 2.07
CA ALA A 29 6.33 -20.74 1.00
C ALA A 29 4.99 -20.52 0.28
N PRO A 30 4.19 -21.55 -0.07
CA PRO A 30 2.89 -21.34 -0.68
C PRO A 30 1.90 -20.62 0.26
N LEU A 31 1.82 -21.04 1.53
CA LEU A 31 0.95 -20.42 2.53
C LEU A 31 1.37 -18.97 2.83
N ARG A 32 2.67 -18.72 2.89
CA ARG A 32 3.25 -17.38 3.07
C ARG A 32 2.91 -16.47 1.89
N LYS A 33 3.04 -16.94 0.66
CA LYS A 33 2.62 -16.20 -0.55
C LYS A 33 1.12 -15.87 -0.53
N VAL A 34 0.28 -16.81 -0.11
CA VAL A 34 -1.17 -16.58 0.03
C VAL A 34 -1.46 -15.53 1.10
N ALA A 35 -0.82 -15.63 2.28
CA ALA A 35 -0.96 -14.66 3.36
C ALA A 35 -0.48 -13.26 2.95
N GLU A 36 0.66 -13.16 2.26
CA GLU A 36 1.19 -11.90 1.71
C GLU A 36 0.23 -11.31 0.67
N SER A 37 -0.32 -12.13 -0.22
CA SER A 37 -1.32 -11.70 -1.21
C SER A 37 -2.60 -11.18 -0.54
N LEU A 38 -3.11 -11.92 0.46
CA LEU A 38 -4.28 -11.52 1.24
C LEU A 38 -4.03 -10.19 1.98
N SER A 39 -2.85 -10.04 2.58
CA SER A 39 -2.42 -8.79 3.22
C SER A 39 -2.39 -7.63 2.22
N ARG A 40 -1.78 -7.82 1.04
CA ARG A 40 -1.75 -6.80 -0.02
C ARG A 40 -3.13 -6.42 -0.52
N ARG A 41 -4.03 -7.40 -0.68
CA ARG A 41 -5.44 -7.15 -1.04
C ARG A 41 -6.16 -6.33 0.03
N GLY A 42 -5.97 -6.66 1.31
CA GLY A 42 -6.52 -5.88 2.42
C GLY A 42 -6.02 -4.44 2.43
N VAL A 43 -4.72 -4.23 2.21
CA VAL A 43 -4.13 -2.89 2.10
C VAL A 43 -4.70 -2.12 0.89
N ALA A 44 -4.90 -2.79 -0.24
CA ALA A 44 -5.51 -2.17 -1.42
C ALA A 44 -6.97 -1.77 -1.15
N ALA A 45 -7.77 -2.66 -0.56
CA ALA A 45 -9.16 -2.39 -0.19
C ALA A 45 -9.24 -1.19 0.76
N ALA A 46 -8.43 -1.16 1.83
CA ALA A 46 -8.40 -0.03 2.76
C ALA A 46 -8.03 1.31 2.08
N LYS A 47 -7.12 1.29 1.09
CA LYS A 47 -6.80 2.50 0.32
C LYS A 47 -7.96 2.96 -0.57
N VAL A 48 -8.68 2.02 -1.18
CA VAL A 48 -9.87 2.34 -1.98
C VAL A 48 -10.95 2.96 -1.11
N GLU A 49 -11.21 2.41 0.08
CA GLU A 49 -12.18 2.96 1.03
C GLU A 49 -11.83 4.40 1.43
N LEU A 50 -10.56 4.69 1.72
CA LEU A 50 -10.12 6.06 2.04
C LEU A 50 -10.33 7.03 0.86
N VAL A 51 -10.05 6.59 -0.36
CA VAL A 51 -10.26 7.41 -1.56
C VAL A 51 -11.75 7.64 -1.81
N ASN A 52 -12.58 6.62 -1.66
CA ASN A 52 -14.03 6.74 -1.81
C ASN A 52 -14.63 7.67 -0.76
N LEU A 53 -14.22 7.53 0.51
CA LEU A 53 -14.65 8.42 1.58
C LEU A 53 -14.31 9.88 1.25
N ALA A 54 -13.07 10.16 0.83
CA ALA A 54 -12.66 11.50 0.43
C ALA A 54 -13.51 12.08 -0.72
N LEU A 55 -13.91 11.26 -1.70
CA LEU A 55 -14.79 11.68 -2.79
C LEU A 55 -16.22 11.96 -2.31
N VAL A 56 -16.75 11.14 -1.40
CA VAL A 56 -18.09 11.32 -0.82
C VAL A 56 -18.13 12.57 0.05
N GLU A 57 -17.15 12.76 0.93
CA GLU A 57 -17.04 13.95 1.77
C GLU A 57 -16.89 15.22 0.93
N PHE A 58 -16.05 15.16 -0.11
CA PHE A 58 -15.91 16.26 -1.06
C PHE A 58 -17.22 16.59 -1.77
N ALA A 59 -17.93 15.59 -2.29
CA ALA A 59 -19.23 15.81 -2.96
C ALA A 59 -20.27 16.35 -1.98
N THR A 60 -20.29 15.85 -0.76
CA THR A 60 -21.19 16.31 0.31
C THR A 60 -20.94 17.79 0.61
N ALA A 61 -19.69 18.18 0.81
CA ALA A 61 -19.33 19.58 1.03
C ALA A 61 -19.63 20.44 -0.20
N LEU A 62 -19.35 19.95 -1.41
CA LEU A 62 -19.55 20.70 -2.64
C LEU A 62 -21.02 21.08 -2.87
N PHE A 63 -21.93 20.16 -2.57
CA PHE A 63 -23.37 20.32 -2.76
C PHE A 63 -24.12 20.68 -1.46
N ASP A 64 -23.41 20.97 -0.38
CA ASP A 64 -24.02 21.47 0.84
C ASP A 64 -24.71 22.81 0.56
N GLN A 65 -25.92 22.97 1.08
CA GLN A 65 -26.72 24.16 0.89
C GLN A 65 -26.88 24.87 2.23
N ASP A 66 -26.71 26.19 2.21
CA ASP A 66 -27.06 27.01 3.36
C ASP A 66 -28.60 27.08 3.54
N PRO A 67 -29.10 27.70 4.63
CA PRO A 67 -30.54 27.83 4.85
C PRO A 67 -31.29 28.60 3.75
N ASP A 68 -30.58 29.40 2.94
CA ASP A 68 -31.14 30.17 1.83
C ASP A 68 -31.10 29.38 0.50
N GLY A 69 -30.62 28.14 0.52
CA GLY A 69 -30.53 27.25 -0.64
C GLY A 69 -29.32 27.51 -1.54
N ILE A 70 -28.36 28.33 -1.09
CA ILE A 70 -27.15 28.67 -1.83
C ILE A 70 -26.09 27.59 -1.57
N MET A 71 -25.39 27.19 -2.62
CA MET A 71 -24.22 26.31 -2.52
C MET A 71 -22.94 27.14 -2.37
N PRO A 72 -22.41 27.36 -1.15
CA PRO A 72 -21.31 28.29 -0.92
C PRO A 72 -19.99 27.83 -1.56
N ASN A 73 -19.88 26.54 -1.90
CA ASN A 73 -18.67 25.96 -2.46
C ASN A 73 -18.64 25.93 -4.00
N VAL A 74 -19.66 26.51 -4.63
CA VAL A 74 -19.78 26.65 -6.09
C VAL A 74 -20.03 28.10 -6.44
N ASP A 75 -19.17 28.67 -7.27
CA ASP A 75 -19.32 30.03 -7.80
C ASP A 75 -20.48 30.10 -8.79
N ALA A 76 -20.97 31.31 -9.08
CA ALA A 76 -22.09 31.53 -10.00
C ALA A 76 -21.83 31.01 -11.42
N ASP A 77 -20.57 30.88 -11.82
CA ASP A 77 -20.15 30.32 -13.11
C ASP A 77 -19.83 28.81 -13.07
N GLY A 78 -20.12 28.15 -11.94
CA GLY A 78 -19.93 26.72 -11.74
C GLY A 78 -18.53 26.31 -11.30
N ARG A 79 -17.62 27.26 -11.00
CA ARG A 79 -16.30 26.94 -10.46
C ARG A 79 -16.40 26.40 -9.04
N ILE A 80 -15.57 25.41 -8.75
CA ILE A 80 -15.43 24.84 -7.42
C ILE A 80 -14.52 25.74 -6.58
N LEU A 81 -15.00 26.17 -5.42
CA LEU A 81 -14.30 27.12 -4.54
C LEU A 81 -13.48 26.44 -3.44
N ILE A 82 -13.64 25.12 -3.27
CA ILE A 82 -12.87 24.31 -2.32
C ILE A 82 -11.81 23.44 -3.02
N PRO A 83 -10.68 23.11 -2.36
CA PRO A 83 -9.66 22.26 -2.96
C PRO A 83 -10.19 20.85 -3.28
N ALA A 84 -10.18 20.44 -4.55
CA ALA A 84 -10.58 19.10 -4.94
C ALA A 84 -9.57 18.02 -4.48
N PRO A 85 -10.01 16.79 -4.12
CA PRO A 85 -9.14 15.73 -3.60
C PRO A 85 -7.94 15.36 -4.49
N TRP A 86 -8.07 15.51 -5.80
CA TRP A 86 -6.99 15.30 -6.79
C TRP A 86 -6.07 16.52 -6.96
N GLY A 87 -6.55 17.71 -6.62
CA GLY A 87 -5.83 18.97 -6.79
C GLY A 87 -4.64 19.10 -5.84
N ARG A 88 -3.66 19.94 -6.20
CA ARG A 88 -2.35 20.07 -5.51
C ARG A 88 -2.45 20.11 -3.98
N ASN A 89 -3.39 20.88 -3.44
CA ASN A 89 -3.56 21.10 -2.00
C ASN A 89 -4.71 20.31 -1.38
N GLY A 90 -5.49 19.57 -2.16
CA GLY A 90 -6.69 18.89 -1.66
C GLY A 90 -6.41 17.59 -0.94
N GLY A 91 -5.38 16.82 -1.33
CA GLY A 91 -5.08 15.52 -0.73
C GLY A 91 -5.07 15.54 0.82
N PRO A 92 -4.25 16.38 1.46
CA PRO A 92 -4.22 16.48 2.93
C PRO A 92 -5.53 16.96 3.56
N MET A 93 -6.30 17.81 2.88
CA MET A 93 -7.58 18.34 3.38
C MET A 93 -8.63 17.23 3.53
N TRP A 94 -8.61 16.24 2.62
CA TRP A 94 -9.54 15.11 2.61
C TRP A 94 -8.92 13.81 3.18
N GLY A 95 -7.90 13.94 4.04
CA GLY A 95 -7.29 12.78 4.71
C GLY A 95 -6.46 11.86 3.80
N LEU A 96 -6.21 12.24 2.54
CA LEU A 96 -5.46 11.44 1.59
C LEU A 96 -3.95 11.64 1.73
N ARG A 97 -3.21 10.52 1.71
CA ARG A 97 -1.78 10.53 1.45
C ARG A 97 -1.51 10.79 -0.03
N ARG A 98 -0.29 11.21 -0.37
CA ARG A 98 0.16 11.48 -1.75
C ARG A 98 -0.12 10.34 -2.74
N THR A 99 -0.04 9.09 -2.30
CA THR A 99 -0.35 7.92 -3.14
C THR A 99 -1.84 7.77 -3.44
N GLY A 100 -2.72 8.10 -2.48
CA GLY A 100 -4.17 8.12 -2.68
C GLY A 100 -4.60 9.28 -3.58
N GLN A 101 -4.07 10.48 -3.33
CA GLN A 101 -4.30 11.65 -4.19
C GLN A 101 -3.86 11.39 -5.65
N ARG A 102 -2.74 10.70 -5.86
CA ARG A 102 -2.28 10.32 -7.19
C ARG A 102 -3.20 9.35 -7.90
N ALA A 103 -3.92 8.49 -7.17
CA ALA A 103 -4.89 7.57 -7.78
C ALA A 103 -6.07 8.31 -8.44
N LEU A 104 -6.32 9.55 -8.05
CA LEU A 104 -7.36 10.42 -8.61
C LEU A 104 -6.84 11.36 -9.72
N ASN A 105 -5.54 11.40 -9.97
CA ASN A 105 -4.96 12.19 -11.04
C ASN A 105 -4.79 11.29 -12.28
N TYR A 106 -5.55 11.54 -13.34
CA TYR A 106 -5.45 10.87 -14.64
C TYR A 106 -5.09 11.87 -15.73
#